data_AF-A0A1E7FZU1-F1
#
_entry.id   AF-A0A1E7FZU1-F1
#
_cell.length_a   1.000
_cell.length_b   1.000
_cell.length_c   1.000
_cell.angle_alpha   90.00
_cell.angle_beta   90.00
_cell.angle_gamma   90.00
#
_symmetry.space_group_name_H-M   'P 1'
#
loop_
_entity.id
_entity.type
_entity.pdbx_description
1 polymer ?
#
loop_
_entity_poly.entity_id
_entity_poly.type
_entity_poly.pdbx_seq_one_letter_code
_entity_poly.pdbx_strand_id
1 'polypeptide(L)'
;MNNNNSGDEDEDDADEQQQVEQQRAEAEAAAAAVAETQKEERMELISVVLEKKKKVPQRTRNKIDKLVEQFLQDLGDDIHEMLCDTDENVNSDIYRGLDSNRDTVAEVETAIRFFPDVLSRKVLARLAIESGSFEEQYRGGLIYEDDANRTNNRTILECLMYGVSTIPHIHERQEHHELVDNVYLDVMKELKEIGLMVKEDILRYELLEQLFGQSYLFFVKERFRFLVEWDPTALIQTNEKRCIPLHFAAVYSMQAFRVTFEAGIRYFPKKIGIAALFFKDEDDKTPYQDACKRIGREKVMKVIDDTLTYYHSDTPLNIADTLLSVAIDDDIHLDCVYYVLRRQPGILQELLSAKAETAEEGDEDKNSKIIRKRKRKS
;
A
#
# COMPACT_ATOMS: atom_id res chain seq x y z
N MET A 1 -85.85 23.49 -12.70
CA MET A 1 -85.84 22.02 -12.58
C MET A 1 -84.43 21.58 -12.94
N ASN A 2 -83.67 20.82 -12.18
CA ASN A 2 -83.76 20.27 -10.83
C ASN A 2 -82.39 19.60 -10.58
N ASN A 3 -82.04 19.42 -9.29
CA ASN A 3 -81.01 18.51 -8.74
C ASN A 3 -79.55 18.93 -9.00
N ASN A 4 -78.75 19.40 -8.03
CA ASN A 4 -78.54 18.98 -6.63
C ASN A 4 -78.40 17.46 -6.46
N ASN A 5 -77.18 16.98 -6.13
CA ASN A 5 -76.85 16.04 -5.05
C ASN A 5 -75.78 14.98 -5.41
N SER A 6 -74.58 15.08 -4.81
CA SER A 6 -73.65 14.00 -4.39
C SER A 6 -72.34 14.68 -3.96
N GLY A 7 -72.10 15.00 -2.68
CA GLY A 7 -71.91 14.07 -1.56
C GLY A 7 -70.44 13.61 -1.60
N ASP A 8 -69.47 14.31 -1.00
CA ASP A 8 -69.14 14.39 0.44
C ASP A 8 -68.99 13.00 1.10
N GLU A 9 -68.05 12.17 0.61
CA GLU A 9 -67.72 10.85 1.22
C GLU A 9 -66.20 10.54 1.26
N ASP A 10 -65.30 11.53 1.27
CA ASP A 10 -63.84 11.28 1.23
C ASP A 10 -63.04 11.74 2.48
N GLU A 11 -63.70 12.14 3.57
CA GLU A 11 -63.01 12.60 4.80
C GLU A 11 -62.85 11.51 5.90
N ASP A 12 -63.48 10.33 5.76
CA ASP A 12 -63.46 9.29 6.80
C ASP A 12 -62.27 8.30 6.72
N ASP A 13 -61.53 8.26 5.59
CA ASP A 13 -60.44 7.27 5.37
C ASP A 13 -59.07 7.70 5.95
N ALA A 14 -58.88 8.97 6.28
CA ALA A 14 -57.62 9.47 6.84
C ALA A 14 -57.43 9.09 8.32
N ASP A 15 -58.52 9.03 9.08
CA ASP A 15 -58.50 8.74 10.51
C ASP A 15 -58.21 7.25 10.80
N GLU A 16 -58.60 6.34 9.89
CA GLU A 16 -58.31 4.90 10.05
C GLU A 16 -56.82 4.59 9.84
N GLN A 17 -56.17 5.20 8.84
CA GLN A 17 -54.74 4.99 8.59
C GLN A 17 -53.88 5.50 9.75
N GLN A 18 -54.23 6.65 10.32
CA GLN A 18 -53.50 7.21 11.45
C GLN A 18 -53.63 6.33 12.71
N GLN A 19 -54.80 5.73 12.93
CA GLN A 19 -54.99 4.78 14.04
C GLN A 19 -54.19 3.49 13.86
N VAL A 20 -54.11 2.95 12.63
CA VAL A 20 -53.33 1.73 12.36
C VAL A 20 -51.83 1.97 12.54
N GLU A 21 -51.31 3.10 12.06
CA GLU A 21 -49.89 3.44 12.21
C GLU A 21 -49.51 3.68 13.68
N GLN A 22 -50.39 4.34 14.44
CA GLN A 22 -50.20 4.52 15.88
C GLN A 22 -50.20 3.17 16.63
N GLN A 23 -51.16 2.28 16.35
CA GLN A 23 -51.20 0.96 16.97
C GLN A 23 -49.96 0.12 16.66
N ARG A 24 -49.44 0.22 15.42
CA ARG A 24 -48.20 -0.47 15.02
C ARG A 24 -46.99 0.06 15.78
N ALA A 25 -46.85 1.39 15.88
CA ALA A 25 -45.76 2.02 16.61
C ALA A 25 -45.80 1.66 18.12
N GLU A 26 -47.00 1.64 18.72
CA GLU A 26 -47.18 1.20 20.11
C GLU A 26 -46.82 -0.26 20.32
N ALA A 27 -47.23 -1.15 19.41
CA ALA A 27 -46.87 -2.57 19.47
C ALA A 27 -45.36 -2.80 19.29
N GLU A 28 -44.71 -2.06 18.39
CA GLU A 28 -43.27 -2.13 18.14
C GLU A 28 -42.46 -1.61 19.34
N ALA A 29 -42.89 -0.48 19.93
CA ALA A 29 -42.29 0.05 21.16
C ALA A 29 -42.46 -0.90 22.35
N ALA A 30 -43.63 -1.52 22.50
CA ALA A 30 -43.87 -2.51 23.55
C ALA A 30 -43.00 -3.76 23.35
N ALA A 31 -42.85 -4.25 22.12
CA ALA A 31 -41.99 -5.38 21.80
C ALA A 31 -40.51 -5.05 22.07
N ALA A 32 -40.04 -3.87 21.70
CA ALA A 32 -38.68 -3.41 21.98
C ALA A 32 -38.41 -3.29 23.48
N ALA A 33 -39.36 -2.76 24.26
CA ALA A 33 -39.23 -2.67 25.71
C ALA A 33 -39.13 -4.05 26.37
N VAL A 34 -39.97 -5.01 25.95
CA VAL A 34 -39.91 -6.40 26.44
C VAL A 34 -38.58 -7.06 26.06
N ALA A 35 -38.08 -6.83 24.85
CA ALA A 35 -36.79 -7.37 24.41
C ALA A 35 -35.62 -6.82 25.24
N GLU A 36 -35.62 -5.53 25.57
CA GLU A 36 -34.57 -4.92 26.40
C GLU A 36 -34.62 -5.45 27.84
N THR A 37 -35.80 -5.59 28.46
CA THR A 37 -35.93 -6.21 29.78
C THR A 37 -35.41 -7.65 29.79
N GLN A 38 -35.74 -8.44 28.78
CA GLN A 38 -35.22 -9.82 28.67
C GLN A 38 -33.71 -9.88 28.49
N LYS A 39 -33.12 -8.91 27.77
CA LYS A 39 -31.67 -8.80 27.58
C LYS A 39 -30.97 -8.45 28.90
N GLU A 40 -31.52 -7.52 29.68
CA GLU A 40 -31.00 -7.17 31.01
C GLU A 40 -31.04 -8.38 31.97
N GLU A 41 -32.17 -9.09 32.03
CA GLU A 41 -32.31 -10.31 32.85
C GLU A 41 -31.30 -11.39 32.46
N ARG A 42 -31.06 -11.58 31.16
CA ARG A 42 -30.06 -12.54 30.66
C ARG A 42 -28.65 -12.13 31.05
N MET A 43 -28.31 -10.85 30.94
CA MET A 43 -27.00 -10.32 31.32
C MET A 43 -26.74 -10.46 32.83
N GLU A 44 -27.74 -10.15 33.66
CA GLU A 44 -27.65 -10.35 35.10
C GLU A 44 -27.43 -11.82 35.44
N LEU A 45 -28.19 -12.72 34.80
CA LEU A 45 -28.04 -14.16 35.02
C LEU A 45 -26.64 -14.66 34.61
N ILE A 46 -26.14 -14.24 33.44
CA ILE A 46 -24.79 -14.58 32.97
C ILE A 46 -23.74 -14.09 33.98
N SER A 47 -23.85 -12.84 34.42
CA SER A 47 -22.94 -12.25 35.41
C SER A 47 -22.93 -13.06 36.71
N VAL A 48 -24.12 -13.34 37.27
CA VAL A 48 -24.26 -14.13 38.51
C VAL A 48 -23.68 -15.54 38.38
N VAL A 49 -23.90 -16.20 37.23
CA VAL A 49 -23.34 -17.53 36.95
C VAL A 49 -21.82 -17.49 36.89
N LEU A 50 -21.24 -16.49 36.23
CA LEU A 50 -19.79 -16.32 36.11
C LEU A 50 -19.15 -15.96 37.46
N GLU A 51 -19.75 -15.07 38.26
CA GLU A 51 -19.27 -14.71 39.59
C GLU A 51 -19.30 -15.90 40.57
N LYS A 52 -20.38 -16.68 40.54
CA LYS A 52 -20.56 -17.84 41.43
C LYS A 52 -19.94 -19.12 40.89
N LYS A 53 -19.22 -19.08 39.76
CA LYS A 53 -18.61 -20.25 39.11
C LYS A 53 -17.78 -21.10 40.07
N LYS A 54 -17.01 -20.50 41.00
CA LYS A 54 -16.21 -21.27 41.98
C LYS A 54 -17.03 -22.11 42.96
N LYS A 55 -18.33 -21.79 43.14
CA LYS A 55 -19.25 -22.47 44.07
C LYS A 55 -20.01 -23.63 43.43
N VAL A 56 -19.97 -23.79 42.10
CA VAL A 56 -20.65 -24.90 41.41
C VAL A 56 -19.74 -26.13 41.29
N PRO A 57 -20.30 -27.34 41.13
CA PRO A 57 -19.51 -28.57 40.97
C PRO A 57 -18.49 -28.46 39.83
N GLN A 58 -17.35 -29.14 39.96
CA GLN A 58 -16.24 -29.07 38.98
C GLN A 58 -16.69 -29.43 37.56
N ARG A 59 -17.53 -30.45 37.39
CA ARG A 59 -18.09 -30.80 36.08
C ARG A 59 -18.83 -29.64 35.41
N THR A 60 -19.59 -28.87 36.20
CA THR A 60 -20.31 -27.69 35.72
C THR A 60 -19.35 -26.56 35.39
N ARG A 61 -18.32 -26.33 36.23
CA ARG A 61 -17.26 -25.34 35.94
C ARG A 61 -16.59 -25.59 34.59
N ASN A 62 -16.13 -26.82 34.35
CA ASN A 62 -15.48 -27.19 33.09
C ASN A 62 -16.39 -26.99 31.87
N LYS A 63 -17.71 -27.20 32.03
CA LYS A 63 -18.69 -26.95 30.96
C LYS A 63 -18.86 -25.46 30.70
N ILE A 64 -18.89 -24.63 31.76
CA ILE A 64 -18.94 -23.17 31.65
C ILE A 64 -17.67 -22.66 30.96
N ASP A 65 -16.49 -23.14 31.38
CA ASP A 65 -15.20 -22.82 30.75
C ASP A 65 -15.23 -23.06 29.23
N LYS A 66 -15.59 -24.29 28.83
CA LYS A 66 -15.66 -24.65 27.41
C LYS A 66 -16.63 -23.77 26.61
N LEU A 67 -17.80 -23.42 27.18
CA LEU A 67 -18.78 -22.58 26.50
C LEU A 67 -18.30 -21.13 26.37
N VAL A 68 -17.61 -20.60 27.39
CA VAL A 68 -17.03 -19.26 27.34
C VAL A 68 -15.88 -19.20 26.31
N GLU A 69 -15.01 -20.21 26.30
CA GLU A 69 -13.92 -20.31 25.32
C GLU A 69 -14.47 -20.37 23.89
N GLN A 70 -15.46 -21.23 23.63
CA GLN A 70 -16.09 -21.33 22.31
C GLN A 70 -16.74 -20.00 21.89
N PHE A 71 -17.50 -19.36 22.79
CA PHE A 71 -18.15 -18.08 22.48
C PHE A 71 -17.14 -16.98 22.15
N LEU A 72 -16.04 -16.88 22.90
CA LEU A 72 -14.99 -15.90 22.64
C LEU A 72 -14.26 -16.20 21.33
N GLN A 73 -14.07 -17.47 21.00
CA GLN A 73 -13.46 -17.87 19.73
C GLN A 73 -14.36 -17.50 18.55
N ASP A 74 -15.64 -17.90 18.59
CA ASP A 74 -16.62 -17.62 17.54
C ASP A 74 -16.78 -16.10 17.35
N LEU A 75 -16.90 -15.34 18.44
CA LEU A 75 -16.99 -13.87 18.37
C LEU A 75 -15.70 -13.24 17.80
N GLY A 76 -14.54 -13.80 18.13
CA GLY A 76 -13.27 -13.37 17.53
C GLY A 76 -13.17 -13.71 16.04
N ASP A 77 -13.72 -14.85 15.62
CA ASP A 77 -13.83 -15.24 14.21
C ASP A 77 -14.74 -14.27 13.45
N ASP A 78 -15.92 -13.98 13.99
CA ASP A 78 -16.87 -13.03 13.40
C ASP A 78 -16.28 -11.61 13.29
N ILE A 79 -15.56 -11.14 14.33
CA ILE A 79 -14.88 -9.82 14.27
C ILE A 79 -13.76 -9.85 13.24
N HIS A 80 -13.01 -10.94 13.13
CA HIS A 80 -11.97 -11.06 12.12
C HIS A 80 -12.56 -11.04 10.71
N GLU A 81 -13.63 -11.79 10.46
CA GLU A 81 -14.36 -11.77 9.20
C GLU A 81 -14.90 -10.36 8.93
N MET A 82 -15.52 -9.70 9.91
CA MET A 82 -15.95 -8.31 9.78
C MET A 82 -14.81 -7.35 9.38
N LEU A 83 -13.61 -7.53 9.95
CA LEU A 83 -12.46 -6.64 9.70
C LEU A 83 -11.68 -6.97 8.41
N CYS A 84 -11.71 -8.23 7.97
CA CYS A 84 -10.85 -8.74 6.89
C CYS A 84 -11.60 -9.23 5.66
N ASP A 85 -12.92 -9.41 5.74
CA ASP A 85 -13.71 -9.85 4.59
C ASP A 85 -13.83 -8.70 3.59
N THR A 86 -13.15 -8.90 2.46
CA THR A 86 -13.21 -8.04 1.28
C THR A 86 -13.90 -8.73 0.12
N ASP A 87 -14.68 -9.80 0.36
CA ASP A 87 -15.29 -10.55 -0.73
C ASP A 87 -16.23 -9.64 -1.55
N GLU A 88 -15.78 -9.29 -2.75
CA GLU A 88 -16.52 -8.50 -3.72
C GLU A 88 -17.67 -9.30 -4.35
N ASN A 89 -17.87 -10.57 -3.94
CA ASN A 89 -18.94 -11.41 -4.43
C ASN A 89 -20.31 -10.87 -4.02
N VAL A 90 -20.88 -10.07 -4.92
CA VAL A 90 -22.14 -9.32 -4.76
C VAL A 90 -23.35 -10.20 -4.39
N ASN A 91 -23.24 -11.52 -4.49
CA ASN A 91 -24.34 -12.47 -4.29
C ASN A 91 -24.43 -13.09 -2.88
N SER A 92 -23.55 -12.76 -1.93
CA SER A 92 -23.80 -13.11 -0.52
C SER A 92 -24.71 -12.03 0.09
N ASP A 93 -25.98 -12.38 0.33
CA ASP A 93 -26.93 -11.55 1.08
C ASP A 93 -26.60 -11.47 2.59
N ILE A 94 -25.44 -11.99 3.00
CA ILE A 94 -25.08 -12.28 4.39
C ILE A 94 -23.73 -11.63 4.68
N TYR A 95 -23.78 -10.32 4.99
CA TYR A 95 -22.68 -9.53 5.55
C TYR A 95 -21.49 -9.24 4.60
N ARG A 96 -20.97 -7.99 4.61
CA ARG A 96 -19.88 -7.52 3.72
C ARG A 96 -18.87 -6.67 4.48
N GLY A 97 -18.21 -7.26 5.47
CA GLY A 97 -17.23 -6.56 6.30
C GLY A 97 -17.78 -5.28 6.98
N LEU A 98 -16.89 -4.33 7.23
CA LEU A 98 -17.20 -3.02 7.80
C LEU A 98 -17.96 -2.10 6.83
N ASP A 99 -19.09 -1.54 7.27
CA ASP A 99 -19.92 -0.60 6.53
C ASP A 99 -20.07 0.72 7.31
N SER A 100 -19.56 1.81 6.76
CA SER A 100 -19.62 3.14 7.39
C SER A 100 -21.03 3.68 7.68
N ASN A 101 -22.07 3.16 7.02
CA ASN A 101 -23.45 3.54 7.29
C ASN A 101 -24.07 2.75 8.45
N ARG A 102 -23.51 1.58 8.76
CA ARG A 102 -24.01 0.65 9.77
C ARG A 102 -23.16 0.68 11.04
N ASP A 103 -21.85 0.66 10.87
CA ASP A 103 -20.87 0.44 11.93
C ASP A 103 -20.25 1.77 12.35
N THR A 104 -20.26 2.06 13.64
CA THR A 104 -19.69 3.27 14.21
C THR A 104 -18.23 3.06 14.61
N VAL A 105 -17.44 4.14 14.61
CA VAL A 105 -16.04 4.10 15.07
C VAL A 105 -15.93 3.53 16.49
N ALA A 106 -16.89 3.85 17.36
CA ALA A 106 -16.90 3.36 18.74
C ALA A 106 -17.13 1.84 18.83
N GLU A 107 -17.96 1.26 17.96
CA GLU A 107 -18.19 -0.19 17.91
C GLU A 107 -16.94 -0.92 17.42
N VAL A 108 -16.30 -0.43 16.36
CA VAL A 108 -15.06 -1.00 15.81
C VAL A 108 -13.93 -0.91 16.82
N GLU A 109 -13.75 0.25 17.46
CA GLU A 109 -12.76 0.44 18.52
C GLU A 109 -13.00 -0.52 19.69
N THR A 110 -14.28 -0.70 20.07
CA THR A 110 -14.67 -1.61 21.16
C THR A 110 -14.33 -3.06 20.80
N ALA A 111 -14.67 -3.50 19.59
CA ALA A 111 -14.34 -4.85 19.09
C ALA A 111 -12.83 -5.10 19.13
N ILE A 112 -12.01 -4.17 18.61
CA ILE A 112 -10.55 -4.27 18.63
C ILE A 112 -9.99 -4.26 20.06
N ARG A 113 -10.57 -3.47 20.96
CA ARG A 113 -10.13 -3.43 22.38
C ARG A 113 -10.43 -4.74 23.11
N PHE A 114 -11.55 -5.39 22.83
CA PHE A 114 -11.90 -6.69 23.43
C PHE A 114 -11.10 -7.84 22.83
N PHE A 115 -10.76 -7.74 21.54
CA PHE A 115 -10.03 -8.77 20.81
C PHE A 115 -8.81 -8.17 20.10
N PRO A 116 -7.81 -7.67 20.85
CA PRO A 116 -6.62 -7.09 20.25
C PRO A 116 -5.89 -8.12 19.39
N ASP A 117 -5.96 -9.40 19.79
CA ASP A 117 -5.35 -10.52 19.09
C ASP A 117 -6.05 -10.86 17.77
N VAL A 118 -7.22 -10.30 17.46
CA VAL A 118 -7.86 -10.50 16.14
C VAL A 118 -7.06 -9.81 15.05
N LEU A 119 -6.53 -8.61 15.32
CA LEU A 119 -5.56 -7.95 14.43
C LEU A 119 -4.22 -8.71 14.43
N SER A 120 -3.90 -9.32 15.58
CA SER A 120 -2.77 -10.22 15.73
C SER A 120 -3.11 -11.66 15.35
N ARG A 121 -4.13 -11.98 14.55
CA ARG A 121 -4.20 -13.32 13.92
C ARG A 121 -3.06 -13.55 12.93
N LYS A 122 -2.17 -12.56 12.73
CA LYS A 122 -0.76 -12.73 12.34
C LYS A 122 0.05 -13.65 13.29
N VAL A 123 -0.38 -13.81 14.54
CA VAL A 123 0.04 -14.84 15.50
C VAL A 123 -0.37 -16.23 15.01
N LEU A 124 -1.39 -16.41 14.18
CA LEU A 124 -1.59 -17.69 13.48
C LEU A 124 -0.45 -17.97 12.53
N ALA A 125 0.16 -16.99 11.84
CA ALA A 125 1.35 -17.25 11.04
C ALA A 125 2.52 -17.69 11.92
N ARG A 126 2.69 -17.04 13.09
CA ARG A 126 3.72 -17.42 14.06
C ARG A 126 3.47 -18.78 14.70
N LEU A 127 2.24 -19.06 15.17
CA LEU A 127 1.83 -20.34 15.75
C LEU A 127 1.82 -21.44 14.68
N ALA A 128 1.47 -21.14 13.44
CA ALA A 128 1.60 -22.04 12.30
C ALA A 128 3.05 -22.47 12.10
N ILE A 129 3.99 -21.53 12.19
CA ILE A 129 5.42 -21.81 12.10
C ILE A 129 5.88 -22.59 13.33
N GLU A 130 5.53 -22.16 14.54
CA GLU A 130 5.91 -22.83 15.79
C GLU A 130 5.31 -24.24 15.92
N SER A 131 4.12 -24.47 15.36
CA SER A 131 3.46 -25.78 15.31
C SER A 131 3.86 -26.64 14.11
N GLY A 132 4.63 -26.09 13.15
CA GLY A 132 4.97 -26.77 11.91
C GLY A 132 3.75 -27.09 11.02
N SER A 133 2.65 -26.35 11.18
CA SER A 133 1.40 -26.59 10.44
C SER A 133 1.49 -26.17 8.97
N PHE A 134 2.51 -25.40 8.61
CA PHE A 134 2.77 -24.96 7.23
C PHE A 134 4.22 -25.23 6.88
N GLU A 135 4.49 -25.51 5.60
CA GLU A 135 5.85 -25.56 5.10
C GLU A 135 6.50 -24.18 5.26
N GLU A 136 7.79 -24.16 5.62
CA GLU A 136 8.55 -22.94 5.94
C GLU A 136 8.45 -21.88 4.84
N GLN A 137 8.36 -22.30 3.57
CA GLN A 137 8.20 -21.43 2.41
C GLN A 137 6.90 -20.60 2.40
N TYR A 138 5.83 -21.07 3.03
CA TYR A 138 4.55 -20.36 3.10
C TYR A 138 4.51 -19.33 4.25
N ARG A 139 5.53 -19.34 5.12
CA ARG A 139 5.71 -18.41 6.25
C ARG A 139 4.42 -18.19 7.04
N GLY A 140 3.77 -19.30 7.40
CA GLY A 140 2.51 -19.29 8.16
C GLY A 140 1.31 -18.73 7.38
N GLY A 141 1.28 -18.90 6.06
CA GLY A 141 0.19 -18.45 5.20
C GLY A 141 0.32 -16.99 4.71
N LEU A 142 1.39 -16.29 5.08
CA LEU A 142 1.68 -14.95 4.54
C LEU A 142 1.93 -14.97 3.03
N ILE A 143 2.56 -16.05 2.58
CA ILE A 143 2.84 -16.33 1.18
C ILE A 143 1.96 -17.52 0.81
N TYR A 144 1.04 -17.31 -0.12
CA TYR A 144 0.23 -18.38 -0.70
C TYR A 144 0.33 -18.30 -2.21
N GLU A 145 1.11 -19.20 -2.80
CA GLU A 145 1.22 -19.35 -4.24
C GLU A 145 0.26 -20.47 -4.67
N ASP A 146 -0.95 -20.10 -5.09
CA ASP A 146 -1.80 -21.01 -5.85
C ASP A 146 -1.52 -20.80 -7.34
N ASP A 147 -0.79 -21.75 -7.91
CA ASP A 147 -0.35 -21.73 -9.30
C ASP A 147 -1.52 -21.71 -10.31
N ALA A 148 -2.74 -22.08 -9.89
CA ALA A 148 -3.85 -22.21 -10.82
C ALA A 148 -4.54 -20.89 -11.20
N ASN A 149 -4.41 -19.82 -10.40
CA ASN A 149 -5.24 -18.61 -10.58
C ASN A 149 -4.60 -17.31 -10.03
N ARG A 150 -3.37 -17.01 -10.50
CA ARG A 150 -2.63 -15.79 -10.11
C ARG A 150 -3.39 -14.46 -10.26
N THR A 151 -4.45 -14.39 -11.06
CA THR A 151 -5.13 -13.11 -11.32
C THR A 151 -5.88 -12.57 -10.10
N ASN A 152 -6.29 -13.43 -9.15
CA ASN A 152 -7.14 -13.02 -8.03
C ASN A 152 -6.56 -13.33 -6.65
N ASN A 153 -5.57 -14.22 -6.55
CA ASN A 153 -5.02 -14.62 -5.26
C ASN A 153 -3.84 -13.71 -4.88
N ARG A 154 -4.15 -12.60 -4.20
CA ARG A 154 -3.13 -11.77 -3.57
C ARG A 154 -2.64 -12.42 -2.28
N THR A 155 -1.33 -12.40 -2.09
CA THR A 155 -0.70 -12.75 -0.82
C THR A 155 -1.05 -11.71 0.25
N ILE A 156 -0.91 -12.07 1.53
CA ILE A 156 -1.13 -11.12 2.63
C ILE A 156 -0.16 -9.93 2.51
N LEU A 157 1.08 -10.17 2.06
CA LEU A 157 2.05 -9.10 1.83
C LEU A 157 1.58 -8.11 0.76
N GLU A 158 1.00 -8.60 -0.33
CA GLU A 158 0.40 -7.74 -1.34
C GLU A 158 -0.83 -7.02 -0.78
N CYS A 159 -1.71 -7.69 -0.04
CA CYS A 159 -2.86 -7.05 0.62
C CYS A 159 -2.44 -5.91 1.56
N LEU A 160 -1.31 -6.06 2.26
CA LEU A 160 -0.71 -5.01 3.06
C LEU A 160 -0.17 -3.83 2.24
N MET A 161 -0.02 -3.96 0.92
CA MET A 161 0.31 -2.86 0.01
C MET A 161 -0.94 -2.21 -0.57
N TYR A 162 -2.08 -2.90 -0.57
CA TYR A 162 -3.36 -2.30 -0.90
C TYR A 162 -3.89 -1.51 0.31
N GLY A 163 -4.69 -0.49 0.02
CA GLY A 163 -5.38 0.31 1.02
C GLY A 163 -6.79 -0.24 1.09
N VAL A 164 -7.36 -0.25 2.29
CA VAL A 164 -8.80 -0.45 2.45
C VAL A 164 -9.49 0.67 1.65
N SER A 165 -10.49 0.32 0.85
CA SER A 165 -11.36 1.21 0.06
C SER A 165 -11.01 1.32 -1.44
N THR A 166 -11.45 0.32 -2.20
CA THR A 166 -11.78 0.45 -3.63
C THR A 166 -13.15 1.12 -3.83
N ILE A 167 -13.87 1.53 -2.78
CA ILE A 167 -15.23 2.08 -2.89
C ILE A 167 -15.13 3.55 -3.34
N PRO A 168 -15.41 3.88 -4.62
CA PRO A 168 -15.13 5.20 -5.18
C PRO A 168 -16.07 6.31 -4.66
N HIS A 169 -17.05 5.95 -3.82
CA HIS A 169 -18.16 6.80 -3.42
C HIS A 169 -18.04 7.39 -2.02
N ILE A 170 -17.08 6.93 -1.22
CA ILE A 170 -16.86 7.49 0.10
C ILE A 170 -15.69 8.48 -0.05
N HIS A 171 -16.01 9.77 0.00
CA HIS A 171 -15.00 10.80 0.24
C HIS A 171 -14.51 10.66 1.69
N GLU A 172 -13.77 9.58 1.94
CA GLU A 172 -13.08 9.37 3.20
C GLU A 172 -12.15 10.56 3.43
N ARG A 173 -12.13 11.05 4.66
CA ARG A 173 -11.22 12.13 5.02
C ARG A 173 -9.80 11.61 4.86
N GLN A 174 -8.91 12.46 4.35
CA GLN A 174 -7.47 12.17 4.24
C GLN A 174 -6.89 11.56 5.55
N GLU A 175 -7.40 11.97 6.70
CA GLU A 175 -7.07 11.45 8.02
C GLU A 175 -7.27 9.92 8.15
N HIS A 176 -8.32 9.37 7.53
CA HIS A 176 -8.59 7.93 7.55
C HIS A 176 -7.52 7.15 6.79
N HIS A 177 -7.18 7.60 5.57
CA HIS A 177 -6.14 6.95 4.78
C HIS A 177 -4.76 7.04 5.44
N GLU A 178 -4.44 8.16 6.10
CA GLU A 178 -3.22 8.29 6.90
C GLU A 178 -3.20 7.33 8.09
N LEU A 179 -4.33 7.15 8.78
CA LEU A 179 -4.44 6.17 9.87
C LEU A 179 -4.23 4.74 9.36
N VAL A 180 -4.89 4.36 8.25
CA VAL A 180 -4.73 3.03 7.63
C VAL A 180 -3.29 2.79 7.18
N ASP A 181 -2.65 3.79 6.55
CA ASP A 181 -1.24 3.70 6.13
C ASP A 181 -0.31 3.43 7.31
N ASN A 182 -0.53 4.13 8.44
CA ASN A 182 0.25 3.93 9.67
C ASN A 182 0.04 2.55 10.30
N VAL A 183 -1.22 2.08 10.38
CA VAL A 183 -1.54 0.76 10.94
C VAL A 183 -0.86 -0.35 10.12
N TYR A 184 -0.95 -0.29 8.79
CA TYR A 184 -0.30 -1.28 7.92
C TYR A 184 1.22 -1.18 7.96
N LEU A 185 1.77 0.03 8.07
CA LEU A 185 3.20 0.21 8.27
C LEU A 185 3.69 -0.45 9.56
N ASP A 186 2.99 -0.30 10.68
CA ASP A 186 3.37 -0.93 11.95
C ASP A 186 3.29 -2.46 11.86
N VAL A 187 2.30 -2.97 11.14
CA VAL A 187 2.19 -4.38 10.80
C VAL A 187 3.41 -4.87 9.98
N MET A 188 3.87 -4.10 8.99
CA MET A 188 5.05 -4.46 8.19
C MET A 188 6.34 -4.43 9.01
N LYS A 189 6.51 -3.44 9.90
CA LYS A 189 7.66 -3.38 10.83
C LYS A 189 7.71 -4.60 11.73
N GLU A 190 6.56 -4.98 12.30
CA GLU A 190 6.46 -6.17 13.13
C GLU A 190 6.86 -7.43 12.34
N LEU A 191 6.29 -7.63 11.13
CA LEU A 191 6.61 -8.77 10.27
C LEU A 191 8.09 -8.84 9.90
N LYS A 192 8.74 -7.69 9.69
CA LYS A 192 10.18 -7.57 9.49
C LYS A 192 10.97 -7.99 10.73
N GLU A 193 10.59 -7.49 11.90
CA GLU A 193 11.27 -7.77 13.18
C GLU A 193 11.24 -9.25 13.54
N ILE A 194 10.14 -9.94 13.24
CA ILE A 194 10.00 -11.39 13.47
C ILE A 194 10.53 -12.24 12.31
N GLY A 195 11.11 -11.63 11.27
CA GLY A 195 11.71 -12.34 10.14
C GLY A 195 10.72 -13.01 9.18
N LEU A 196 9.44 -12.64 9.23
CA LEU A 196 8.42 -13.18 8.33
C LEU A 196 8.32 -12.43 7.00
N MET A 197 8.62 -11.14 7.02
CA MET A 197 8.86 -10.35 5.83
C MET A 197 10.37 -10.17 5.66
N VAL A 198 10.91 -10.57 4.52
CA VAL A 198 12.34 -10.45 4.20
C VAL A 198 12.53 -9.48 3.03
N LYS A 199 13.77 -9.05 2.84
CA LYS A 199 14.12 -8.04 1.83
C LYS A 199 13.76 -8.50 0.42
N GLU A 200 13.96 -9.78 0.15
CA GLU A 200 13.70 -10.42 -1.14
C GLU A 200 12.22 -10.39 -1.53
N ASP A 201 11.31 -10.33 -0.55
CA ASP A 201 9.87 -10.23 -0.83
C ASP A 201 9.50 -8.93 -1.53
N ILE A 202 10.23 -7.83 -1.25
CA ILE A 202 9.99 -6.52 -1.86
C ILE A 202 10.08 -6.61 -3.38
N LEU A 203 11.08 -7.35 -3.86
CA LEU A 203 11.33 -7.56 -5.29
C LEU A 203 10.47 -8.70 -5.85
N ARG A 204 10.35 -9.81 -5.11
CA ARG A 204 9.62 -11.00 -5.57
C ARG A 204 8.14 -10.73 -5.82
N TYR A 205 7.51 -9.92 -4.97
CA TYR A 205 6.08 -9.57 -5.07
C TYR A 205 5.86 -8.13 -5.53
N GLU A 206 6.90 -7.48 -6.05
CA GLU A 206 6.83 -6.12 -6.61
C GLU A 206 6.12 -5.14 -5.67
N LEU A 207 6.39 -5.22 -4.35
CA LEU A 207 5.58 -4.56 -3.32
C LEU A 207 5.52 -3.04 -3.51
N LEU A 208 6.57 -2.42 -4.06
CA LEU A 208 6.55 -1.00 -4.42
C LEU A 208 5.54 -0.67 -5.53
N GLU A 209 5.41 -1.53 -6.53
CA GLU A 209 4.44 -1.37 -7.62
C GLU A 209 3.01 -1.44 -7.11
N GLN A 210 2.75 -2.40 -6.21
CA GLN A 210 1.42 -2.63 -5.62
C GLN A 210 0.88 -1.39 -4.88
N LEU A 211 1.76 -0.55 -4.31
CA LEU A 211 1.37 0.71 -3.66
C LEU A 211 0.74 1.73 -4.63
N PHE A 212 0.99 1.61 -5.93
CA PHE A 212 0.42 2.47 -6.98
C PHE A 212 -0.82 1.86 -7.65
N GLY A 213 -1.17 0.62 -7.34
CA GLY A 213 -2.37 -0.05 -7.87
C GLY A 213 -3.69 0.42 -7.25
N GLN A 214 -3.64 1.31 -6.27
CA GLN A 214 -4.81 1.78 -5.52
C GLN A 214 -5.61 2.87 -6.23
N SER A 215 -6.75 3.25 -5.64
CA SER A 215 -7.56 4.39 -6.08
C SER A 215 -6.70 5.67 -6.14
N TYR A 216 -6.72 6.36 -7.28
CA TYR A 216 -5.92 7.57 -7.62
C TYR A 216 -5.97 8.75 -6.63
N LEU A 217 -6.70 8.61 -5.52
CA LEU A 217 -6.99 9.66 -4.54
C LEU A 217 -5.92 9.81 -3.45
N PHE A 218 -5.29 8.72 -3.01
CA PHE A 218 -4.35 8.77 -1.87
C PHE A 218 -3.06 8.02 -2.16
N PHE A 219 -1.91 8.61 -1.80
CA PHE A 219 -0.60 7.98 -1.93
C PHE A 219 -0.09 7.56 -0.55
N VAL A 220 0.12 6.26 -0.38
CA VAL A 220 0.55 5.54 0.83
C VAL A 220 2.03 5.76 1.12
N LYS A 221 2.33 7.00 1.49
CA LYS A 221 3.67 7.58 1.53
C LYS A 221 4.57 6.93 2.58
N GLU A 222 4.04 6.56 3.75
CA GLU A 222 4.88 6.06 4.84
C GLU A 222 5.26 4.59 4.62
N ARG A 223 4.34 3.77 4.09
CA ARG A 223 4.67 2.41 3.59
C ARG A 223 5.68 2.44 2.44
N PHE A 224 5.51 3.35 1.47
CA PHE A 224 6.47 3.54 0.38
C PHE A 224 7.87 3.83 0.91
N ARG A 225 8.00 4.80 1.82
CA ARG A 225 9.28 5.19 2.42
C ARG A 225 9.94 4.03 3.15
N PHE A 226 9.17 3.28 3.94
CA PHE A 226 9.67 2.12 4.66
C PHE A 226 10.26 1.05 3.72
N LEU A 227 9.56 0.72 2.62
CA LEU A 227 10.06 -0.24 1.64
C LEU A 227 11.34 0.24 0.95
N VAL A 228 11.38 1.51 0.53
CA VAL A 228 12.56 2.09 -0.12
C VAL A 228 13.76 2.16 0.84
N GLU A 229 13.53 2.55 2.09
CA GLU A 229 14.58 2.59 3.11
C GLU A 229 15.14 1.19 3.41
N TRP A 230 14.30 0.17 3.30
CA TRP A 230 14.69 -1.21 3.49
C TRP A 230 15.43 -1.79 2.26
N ASP A 231 14.91 -1.55 1.06
CA ASP A 231 15.59 -1.89 -0.18
C ASP A 231 15.50 -0.81 -1.26
N PRO A 232 16.51 0.07 -1.37
CA PRO A 232 16.48 1.10 -2.39
C PRO A 232 16.65 0.53 -3.80
N THR A 233 17.23 -0.66 -4.00
CA THR A 233 17.40 -1.23 -5.35
C THR A 233 16.07 -1.52 -6.04
N ALA A 234 15.00 -1.68 -5.26
CA ALA A 234 13.64 -1.83 -5.79
C ALA A 234 13.14 -0.60 -6.58
N LEU A 235 13.71 0.60 -6.36
CA LEU A 235 13.36 1.81 -7.13
C LEU A 235 13.80 1.76 -8.60
N ILE A 236 14.81 0.96 -8.91
CA ILE A 236 15.47 0.94 -10.22
C ILE A 236 15.36 -0.43 -10.88
N GLN A 237 14.79 -1.41 -10.19
CA GLN A 237 14.50 -2.71 -10.75
C GLN A 237 13.25 -2.62 -11.62
N THR A 238 13.39 -3.17 -12.81
CA THR A 238 12.30 -3.29 -13.78
C THR A 238 11.50 -4.57 -13.52
N ASN A 239 10.18 -4.48 -13.62
CA ASN A 239 9.28 -5.64 -13.66
C ASN A 239 9.28 -6.33 -15.03
N GLU A 240 8.36 -7.29 -15.24
CA GLU A 240 8.21 -8.03 -16.51
C GLU A 240 7.93 -7.13 -17.72
N LYS A 241 7.32 -5.96 -17.51
CA LYS A 241 6.99 -4.95 -18.55
C LYS A 241 8.06 -3.88 -18.70
N ARG A 242 9.23 -4.10 -18.10
CA ARG A 242 10.34 -3.13 -18.05
C ARG A 242 10.00 -1.84 -17.31
N CYS A 243 8.93 -1.82 -16.51
CA CYS A 243 8.53 -0.66 -15.74
C CYS A 243 9.29 -0.63 -14.41
N ILE A 244 9.80 0.54 -14.05
CA ILE A 244 10.25 0.87 -12.69
C ILE A 244 9.13 1.57 -11.90
N PRO A 245 9.19 1.62 -10.54
CA PRO A 245 8.20 2.31 -9.71
C PRO A 245 7.85 3.74 -10.15
N LEU A 246 8.79 4.47 -10.74
CA LEU A 246 8.55 5.83 -11.22
C LEU A 246 7.54 5.91 -12.38
N HIS A 247 7.41 4.87 -13.23
CA HIS A 247 6.38 4.80 -14.27
C HIS A 247 4.98 4.82 -13.66
N PHE A 248 4.76 3.96 -12.65
CA PHE A 248 3.49 3.88 -11.94
C PHE A 248 3.19 5.18 -11.21
N ALA A 249 4.19 5.75 -10.51
CA ALA A 249 4.06 7.02 -9.81
C ALA A 249 3.68 8.19 -10.76
N ALA A 250 4.26 8.21 -11.96
CA ALA A 250 3.98 9.21 -13.01
C ALA A 250 2.53 9.15 -13.51
N VAL A 251 1.99 7.94 -13.65
CA VAL A 251 0.58 7.73 -14.02
C VAL A 251 -0.34 7.94 -12.82
N TYR A 252 0.13 7.78 -11.58
CA TYR A 252 -0.74 7.85 -10.40
C TYR A 252 -1.13 9.29 -10.03
N SER A 253 -0.17 10.05 -9.49
CA SER A 253 -0.39 11.41 -8.99
C SER A 253 0.91 12.21 -8.95
N MET A 254 0.81 13.54 -8.95
CA MET A 254 1.99 14.40 -8.83
C MET A 254 2.73 14.17 -7.50
N GLN A 255 2.01 13.89 -6.42
CA GLN A 255 2.61 13.64 -5.12
C GLN A 255 3.39 12.32 -5.11
N ALA A 256 2.82 11.26 -5.69
CA ALA A 256 3.48 9.97 -5.85
C ALA A 256 4.75 10.09 -6.71
N PHE A 257 4.64 10.77 -7.87
CA PHE A 257 5.77 11.05 -8.75
C PHE A 257 6.89 11.79 -8.02
N ARG A 258 6.56 12.87 -7.30
CA ARG A 258 7.51 13.65 -6.53
C ARG A 258 8.25 12.82 -5.48
N VAL A 259 7.52 12.09 -4.63
CA VAL A 259 8.13 11.29 -3.55
C VAL A 259 9.01 10.18 -4.13
N THR A 260 8.57 9.53 -5.20
CA THR A 260 9.32 8.45 -5.86
C THR A 260 10.58 8.99 -6.54
N PHE A 261 10.49 10.13 -7.21
CA PHE A 261 11.64 10.78 -7.84
C PHE A 261 12.65 11.29 -6.80
N GLU A 262 12.18 11.95 -5.73
CA GLU A 262 13.00 12.38 -4.60
C GLU A 262 13.76 11.19 -4.00
N ALA A 263 13.10 10.04 -3.83
CA ALA A 263 13.74 8.82 -3.36
C ALA A 263 14.81 8.31 -4.34
N GLY A 264 14.51 8.30 -5.64
CA GLY A 264 15.48 7.93 -6.68
C GLY A 264 16.74 8.79 -6.64
N ILE A 265 16.59 10.11 -6.50
CA ILE A 265 17.72 11.04 -6.35
C ILE A 265 18.44 10.84 -5.02
N ARG A 266 17.72 10.60 -3.91
CA ARG A 266 18.33 10.40 -2.59
C ARG A 266 19.24 9.17 -2.53
N TYR A 267 18.78 8.03 -3.04
CA TYR A 267 19.54 6.76 -2.97
C TYR A 267 20.47 6.56 -4.16
N PHE A 268 20.16 7.16 -5.31
CA PHE A 268 20.96 7.06 -6.52
C PHE A 268 21.29 8.45 -7.12
N PRO A 269 21.93 9.36 -6.35
CA PRO A 269 22.13 10.77 -6.72
C PRO A 269 22.99 11.01 -7.96
N LYS A 270 23.66 9.97 -8.46
CA LYS A 270 24.52 10.01 -9.65
C LYS A 270 23.69 9.71 -10.91
N LYS A 271 24.27 8.94 -11.84
CA LYS A 271 23.67 8.49 -13.11
C LYS A 271 22.20 8.06 -12.95
N ILE A 272 21.96 7.11 -12.05
CA ILE A 272 20.74 6.29 -12.10
C ILE A 272 19.50 7.10 -11.70
N GLY A 273 19.58 8.01 -10.72
CA GLY A 273 18.42 8.80 -10.29
C GLY A 273 17.88 9.73 -11.36
N ILE A 274 18.75 10.41 -12.12
CA ILE A 274 18.32 11.26 -13.26
C ILE A 274 17.90 10.40 -14.44
N ALA A 275 18.67 9.34 -14.75
CA ALA A 275 18.33 8.38 -15.80
C ALA A 275 16.94 7.75 -15.58
N ALA A 276 16.50 7.60 -14.33
CA ALA A 276 15.22 7.01 -13.98
C ALA A 276 14.03 7.72 -14.63
N LEU A 277 14.11 9.02 -14.88
CA LEU A 277 13.07 9.79 -15.57
C LEU A 277 12.86 9.34 -17.03
N PHE A 278 13.87 8.70 -17.61
CA PHE A 278 13.96 8.39 -19.03
C PHE A 278 14.17 6.90 -19.32
N PHE A 279 14.02 6.02 -18.32
CA PHE A 279 13.93 4.58 -18.59
C PHE A 279 12.73 4.30 -19.47
N LYS A 280 12.92 3.41 -20.45
CA LYS A 280 11.88 2.98 -21.38
C LYS A 280 11.19 1.71 -20.86
N ASP A 281 9.87 1.72 -20.83
CA ASP A 281 9.07 0.52 -20.67
C ASP A 281 9.01 -0.32 -21.96
N GLU A 282 8.19 -1.36 -21.98
CA GLU A 282 7.96 -2.20 -23.17
C GLU A 282 7.37 -1.46 -24.38
N ASP A 283 6.74 -0.29 -24.17
CA ASP A 283 6.14 0.56 -25.21
C ASP A 283 7.08 1.71 -25.63
N ASP A 284 8.34 1.70 -25.19
CA ASP A 284 9.30 2.81 -25.32
C ASP A 284 8.81 4.13 -24.67
N LYS A 285 7.86 4.08 -23.73
CA LYS A 285 7.43 5.24 -22.93
C LYS A 285 8.33 5.41 -21.71
N THR A 286 8.43 6.65 -21.25
CA THR A 286 9.23 7.01 -20.09
C THR A 286 8.37 7.61 -18.97
N PRO A 287 8.81 7.53 -17.70
CA PRO A 287 8.07 8.16 -16.60
C PRO A 287 7.89 9.66 -16.80
N TYR A 288 8.89 10.33 -17.39
CA TYR A 288 8.80 11.76 -17.72
C TYR A 288 7.67 12.04 -18.72
N GLN A 289 7.57 11.25 -19.79
CA GLN A 289 6.52 11.42 -20.81
C GLN A 289 5.14 11.17 -20.23
N ASP A 290 4.97 10.11 -19.43
CA ASP A 290 3.69 9.79 -18.78
C ASP A 290 3.26 10.89 -17.79
N ALA A 291 4.18 11.35 -16.95
CA ALA A 291 3.92 12.45 -16.02
C ALA A 291 3.56 13.73 -16.76
N CYS A 292 4.29 14.07 -17.83
CA CYS A 292 4.02 15.26 -18.64
C CYS A 292 2.65 15.20 -19.32
N LYS A 293 2.27 14.04 -19.86
CA LYS A 293 0.98 13.81 -20.51
C LYS A 293 -0.18 13.98 -19.54
N ARG A 294 -0.04 13.48 -18.30
CA ARG A 294 -1.10 13.48 -17.30
C ARG A 294 -1.19 14.81 -16.52
N ILE A 295 -0.07 15.32 -16.04
CA ILE A 295 -0.03 16.44 -15.08
C ILE A 295 0.31 17.78 -15.74
N GLY A 296 0.99 17.74 -16.89
CA GLY A 296 1.47 18.89 -17.62
C GLY A 296 2.96 19.15 -17.42
N ARG A 297 3.65 19.38 -18.55
CA ARG A 297 5.11 19.51 -18.62
C ARG A 297 5.70 20.54 -17.67
N GLU A 298 5.10 21.73 -17.55
CA GLU A 298 5.63 22.81 -16.70
C GLU A 298 5.67 22.40 -15.22
N LYS A 299 4.61 21.76 -14.72
CA LYS A 299 4.54 21.29 -13.34
C LYS A 299 5.55 20.19 -13.07
N VAL A 300 5.69 19.24 -14.01
CA VAL A 300 6.66 18.13 -13.90
C VAL A 300 8.08 18.66 -13.90
N MET A 301 8.42 19.55 -14.83
CA MET A 301 9.73 20.20 -14.88
C MET A 301 10.05 20.95 -13.60
N LYS A 302 9.07 21.69 -13.04
CA LYS A 302 9.25 22.37 -11.76
C LYS A 302 9.59 21.39 -10.63
N VAL A 303 8.88 20.28 -10.50
CA VAL A 303 9.18 19.26 -9.48
C VAL A 303 10.58 18.67 -9.66
N ILE A 304 10.98 18.40 -10.90
CA ILE A 304 12.31 17.88 -11.21
C ILE A 304 13.38 18.90 -10.80
N ASP A 305 13.24 20.16 -11.21
CA ASP A 305 14.22 21.21 -10.90
C ASP A 305 14.29 21.54 -9.41
N ASP A 306 13.15 21.60 -8.71
CA ASP A 306 13.09 21.80 -7.26
C ASP A 306 13.82 20.65 -6.53
N THR A 307 13.60 19.40 -6.96
CA THR A 307 14.23 18.21 -6.38
C THR A 307 15.73 18.19 -6.63
N LEU A 308 16.17 18.42 -7.86
CA LEU A 308 17.59 18.43 -8.20
C LEU A 308 18.32 19.57 -7.48
N THR A 309 17.73 20.77 -7.41
CA THR A 309 18.29 21.91 -6.68
C THR A 309 18.49 21.58 -5.19
N TYR A 310 17.52 20.89 -4.58
CA TYR A 310 17.59 20.49 -3.18
C TYR A 310 18.74 19.50 -2.90
N TYR A 311 18.94 18.48 -3.74
CA TYR A 311 19.95 17.43 -3.49
C TYR A 311 21.34 17.76 -4.04
N HIS A 312 21.46 18.64 -5.04
CA HIS A 312 22.76 18.96 -5.65
C HIS A 312 23.61 19.94 -4.83
N SER A 313 23.09 20.50 -3.73
CA SER A 313 23.91 21.31 -2.82
C SER A 313 25.07 20.53 -2.21
N ASP A 314 24.89 19.21 -2.05
CA ASP A 314 25.79 18.40 -1.21
C ASP A 314 26.69 17.46 -2.02
N THR A 315 26.34 17.12 -3.26
CA THR A 315 27.13 16.22 -4.11
C THR A 315 27.02 16.63 -5.58
N PRO A 316 28.05 17.28 -6.17
CA PRO A 316 28.04 17.63 -7.58
C PRO A 316 27.91 16.39 -8.45
N LEU A 317 26.98 16.38 -9.41
CA LEU A 317 26.90 15.31 -10.38
C LEU A 317 28.14 15.28 -11.26
N ASN A 318 28.69 14.09 -11.47
CA ASN A 318 29.63 13.86 -12.56
C ASN A 318 28.83 13.80 -13.87
N ILE A 319 28.61 14.96 -14.46
CA ILE A 319 27.77 15.13 -15.66
C ILE A 319 28.41 14.44 -16.87
N ALA A 320 29.74 14.42 -16.98
CA ALA A 320 30.47 13.71 -18.02
C ALA A 320 30.21 12.19 -17.98
N ASP A 321 30.40 11.58 -16.82
CA ASP A 321 30.16 10.15 -16.61
C ASP A 321 28.68 9.79 -16.80
N THR A 322 27.79 10.66 -16.32
CA THR A 322 26.34 10.52 -16.53
C THR A 322 26.01 10.55 -18.02
N LEU A 323 26.50 11.55 -18.78
CA LEU A 323 26.25 11.70 -20.21
C LEU A 323 26.72 10.49 -21.01
N LEU A 324 27.94 10.01 -20.75
CA LEU A 324 28.47 8.81 -21.41
C LEU A 324 27.63 7.58 -21.07
N SER A 325 27.31 7.41 -19.79
CA SER A 325 26.59 6.24 -19.32
C SER A 325 25.14 6.19 -19.78
N VAL A 326 24.46 7.33 -19.98
CA VAL A 326 23.10 7.36 -20.54
C VAL A 326 23.09 7.29 -22.06
N ALA A 327 24.19 7.63 -22.73
CA ALA A 327 24.30 7.55 -24.19
C ALA A 327 24.56 6.14 -24.72
N ILE A 328 25.09 5.24 -23.89
CA ILE A 328 25.38 3.83 -24.26
C ILE A 328 24.31 2.83 -23.82
N ASP A 329 23.28 3.31 -23.12
CA ASP A 329 22.30 2.48 -22.44
C ASP A 329 21.00 2.48 -23.26
N ASP A 330 20.77 1.39 -24.01
CA ASP A 330 19.65 1.26 -24.95
C ASP A 330 18.26 1.31 -24.26
N ASP A 331 18.24 1.20 -22.93
CA ASP A 331 17.04 1.24 -22.10
C ASP A 331 16.69 2.67 -21.68
N ILE A 332 17.59 3.64 -21.93
CA ILE A 332 17.39 5.05 -21.63
C ILE A 332 17.02 5.79 -22.92
N HIS A 333 15.93 6.54 -22.88
CA HIS A 333 15.48 7.34 -24.01
C HIS A 333 16.47 8.50 -24.29
N LEU A 334 16.67 8.82 -25.58
CA LEU A 334 17.61 9.86 -26.05
C LEU A 334 17.33 11.25 -25.45
N ASP A 335 16.09 11.51 -25.03
CA ASP A 335 15.72 12.73 -24.31
C ASP A 335 16.55 12.95 -23.04
N CYS A 336 17.05 11.88 -22.40
CA CYS A 336 17.96 11.99 -21.26
C CYS A 336 19.26 12.71 -21.66
N VAL A 337 19.86 12.33 -22.81
CA VAL A 337 21.07 12.96 -23.34
C VAL A 337 20.82 14.44 -23.60
N TYR A 338 19.72 14.77 -24.28
CA TYR A 338 19.35 16.18 -24.53
C TYR A 338 19.09 16.95 -23.25
N TYR A 339 18.46 16.32 -22.25
CA TYR A 339 18.21 16.92 -20.95
C TYR A 339 19.52 17.26 -20.22
N VAL A 340 20.45 16.31 -20.15
CA VAL A 340 21.78 16.50 -19.53
C VAL A 340 22.56 17.60 -20.24
N LEU A 341 22.59 17.59 -21.59
CA LEU A 341 23.27 18.63 -22.38
C LEU A 341 22.68 20.03 -22.17
N ARG A 342 21.36 20.14 -22.01
CA ARG A 342 20.71 21.44 -21.74
C ARG A 342 21.06 21.98 -20.35
N ARG A 343 21.31 21.12 -19.37
CA ARG A 343 21.70 21.54 -18.01
C ARG A 343 23.15 22.04 -17.95
N GLN A 344 24.06 21.46 -18.74
CA GLN A 344 25.44 21.92 -18.83
C GLN A 344 25.92 21.95 -20.30
N PRO A 345 25.61 23.00 -21.06
CA PRO A 345 25.96 23.07 -22.48
C PRO A 345 27.48 23.03 -22.75
N GLY A 346 28.31 23.40 -21.77
CA GLY A 346 29.77 23.35 -21.85
C GLY A 346 30.39 21.94 -21.76
N ILE A 347 29.62 20.93 -21.33
CA ILE A 347 30.18 19.59 -21.02
C ILE A 347 30.86 18.92 -22.22
N LEU A 348 30.37 19.15 -23.44
CA LEU A 348 30.97 18.58 -24.64
C LEU A 348 32.36 19.17 -24.90
N GLN A 349 32.56 20.46 -24.63
CA GLN A 349 33.85 21.11 -24.78
C GLN A 349 34.84 20.64 -23.70
N GLU A 350 34.36 20.41 -22.48
CA GLU A 350 35.16 19.83 -21.39
C GLU A 350 35.62 18.42 -21.74
N LEU A 351 34.72 17.56 -22.22
CA LEU A 351 35.04 16.19 -22.64
C LEU A 351 36.04 16.15 -23.81
N LEU A 352 35.90 17.04 -24.78
CA LEU A 352 36.82 17.13 -25.92
C LEU A 352 38.20 17.64 -25.49
N SER A 353 38.26 18.62 -24.58
CA SER A 353 39.52 19.16 -24.04
C SER A 353 40.27 18.11 -23.21
N ALA A 354 39.57 17.38 -22.33
CA ALA A 354 40.17 16.32 -21.51
C ALA A 354 40.81 15.21 -22.37
N LYS A 355 40.18 14.88 -23.51
CA LYS A 355 40.75 13.93 -24.46
C LYS A 355 42.05 14.41 -25.10
N ALA A 356 42.16 15.71 -25.40
CA ALA A 356 43.37 16.27 -26.00
C ALA A 356 44.57 16.17 -25.04
N GLU A 357 44.37 16.44 -23.75
CA GLU A 357 45.43 16.35 -22.73
C GLU A 357 45.97 14.92 -22.57
N THR A 358 45.10 13.90 -22.62
CA THR A 358 45.55 12.49 -22.54
C THR A 358 46.35 12.00 -23.75
N ALA A 359 46.24 12.68 -24.90
CA ALA A 359 46.94 12.29 -26.11
C ALA A 359 48.41 12.74 -26.12
N GLU A 360 48.77 13.81 -25.40
CA GLU A 360 50.12 14.39 -25.42
C GLU A 360 51.11 13.66 -24.49
N GLU A 361 50.65 12.97 -23.43
CA GLU A 361 51.54 12.23 -22.51
C GLU A 361 52.01 10.86 -23.03
N GLY A 362 51.42 10.34 -24.13
CA GLY A 362 51.63 8.96 -24.59
C GLY A 362 52.84 8.71 -25.50
N ASP A 363 53.46 9.75 -26.07
CA ASP A 363 54.41 9.58 -27.20
C ASP A 363 55.88 9.91 -26.90
N GLU A 364 56.22 10.49 -25.74
CA GLU A 364 57.59 10.94 -25.48
C GLU A 364 58.57 9.89 -24.91
N ASP A 365 58.13 8.75 -24.34
CA ASP A 365 59.07 7.85 -23.60
C ASP A 365 59.45 6.52 -24.29
N LYS A 366 59.04 6.29 -25.55
CA LYS A 366 59.48 5.07 -26.30
C LYS A 366 60.75 5.24 -27.10
N ASN A 367 61.25 6.48 -27.30
CA ASN A 367 62.46 6.71 -28.09
C ASN A 367 63.74 6.93 -27.24
N SER A 368 63.65 6.97 -25.91
CA SER A 368 64.78 7.28 -25.02
C SER A 368 65.60 6.06 -24.56
N LYS A 369 65.10 4.82 -24.70
CA LYS A 369 65.73 3.61 -24.12
C LYS A 369 66.61 2.75 -25.04
N ILE A 370 66.78 3.08 -26.32
CA ILE A 370 67.58 2.24 -27.25
C ILE A 370 69.08 2.60 -27.29
N ILE A 371 69.52 3.73 -26.71
CA ILE A 371 70.91 4.21 -26.88
C ILE A 371 71.77 4.11 -25.61
N ARG A 372 71.78 3.00 -24.85
CA ARG A 372 72.79 2.80 -23.77
C ARG A 372 73.19 1.34 -23.51
N LYS A 373 73.57 0.55 -24.52
CA LYS A 373 74.35 -0.70 -24.30
C LYS A 373 75.39 -0.94 -25.39
N ARG A 374 76.49 -0.18 -25.39
CA ARG A 374 77.75 -0.56 -26.06
C ARG A 374 78.88 0.37 -25.60
N LYS A 375 79.65 -0.03 -24.58
CA LYS A 375 81.10 0.26 -24.48
C LYS A 375 81.76 -0.45 -23.29
N ARG A 376 82.60 -1.45 -23.63
CA ARG A 376 83.92 -1.81 -23.05
C ARG A 376 83.93 -2.40 -21.62
N LYS A 377 84.81 -3.32 -21.22
CA LYS A 377 86.19 -3.72 -21.61
C LYS A 377 86.33 -5.26 -21.43
N SER A 378 87.16 -6.03 -22.15
CA SER A 378 88.64 -6.08 -22.21
C SER A 378 89.36 -6.16 -20.87
#